data_AF-A0A267E9G2-F1
#
_entry.id   AF-A0A267E9G2-F1
#
_cell.length_a   1.000
_cell.length_b   1.000
_cell.length_c   1.000
_cell.angle_alpha   90.00
_cell.angle_beta   90.00
_cell.angle_gamma   90.00
#
_symmetry.space_group_name_H-M   'P 1'
#
loop_
_entity.id
_entity.type
_entity.pdbx_description
1 polymer ?
#
loop_
_entity_poly.entity_id
_entity_poly.type
_entity_poly.pdbx_seq_one_letter_code
_entity_poly.pdbx_strand_id
1 'polypeptide(L)'
;MACTFLRYRDTNYANALNPADMEVNKLRMAVMGALRFGKPFVLDLMDLDHLLDSSCAVRFGEICPNLLQMLIDKSILKDANWRRLVRPGDSAEYGENRAWRLEHFRFMVVTKNSLPDPKYLDQFLPVWVVSPS
;
A
#
# COMPACT_ATOMS: atom_id res chain seq x y z
N MET A 1 -1.73 19.14 -1.69
CA MET A 1 -2.48 19.16 -0.41
C MET A 1 -3.03 17.78 -0.02
N ALA A 2 -3.56 16.97 -0.95
CA ALA A 2 -4.13 15.66 -0.63
C ALA A 2 -3.15 14.66 0.03
N CYS A 3 -1.91 14.52 -0.48
CA CYS A 3 -0.93 13.60 0.12
C CYS A 3 -0.48 14.02 1.52
N THR A 4 -0.27 15.33 1.74
CA THR A 4 0.02 15.90 3.07
C THR A 4 -1.12 15.60 4.04
N PHE A 5 -2.37 15.74 3.59
CA PHE A 5 -3.54 15.43 4.40
C PHE A 5 -3.66 13.94 4.74
N LEU A 6 -3.43 13.04 3.77
CA LEU A 6 -3.45 11.59 4.01
C LEU A 6 -2.34 11.16 4.99
N ARG A 7 -1.17 11.80 4.92
CA ARG A 7 -0.06 11.57 5.85
C ARG A 7 -0.39 11.92 7.31
N TYR A 8 -1.33 12.83 7.54
CA TYR A 8 -1.82 13.20 8.89
C TYR A 8 -3.17 12.57 9.26
N ARG A 9 -3.72 11.70 8.39
CA ARG A 9 -4.91 10.89 8.67
C ARG A 9 -4.48 9.53 9.23
N ASP A 10 -5.44 8.78 9.74
CA ASP A 10 -5.21 7.42 10.25
C ASP A 10 -4.95 6.43 9.09
N THR A 11 -3.81 6.58 8.42
CA THR A 11 -3.37 5.76 7.27
C THR A 11 -1.93 5.31 7.45
N ASN A 12 -1.58 4.22 6.77
CA ASN A 12 -0.19 3.85 6.56
C ASN A 12 0.22 4.37 5.18
N TYR A 13 1.18 5.27 5.12
CA TYR A 13 1.55 5.98 3.90
C TYR A 13 3.00 5.68 3.50
N ALA A 14 3.24 5.47 2.20
CA ALA A 14 4.57 5.37 1.61
C ALA A 14 4.64 6.26 0.36
N ASN A 15 5.70 7.07 0.26
CA ASN A 15 6.02 7.81 -0.97
C ASN A 15 7.00 6.98 -1.81
N ALA A 16 6.62 6.65 -3.05
CA ALA A 16 7.41 5.80 -3.94
C ALA A 16 8.78 6.38 -4.30
N LEU A 17 8.94 7.71 -4.23
CA LEU A 17 10.20 8.41 -4.50
C LEU A 17 11.03 8.67 -3.23
N ASN A 18 10.50 8.37 -2.04
CA ASN A 18 11.24 8.51 -0.79
C ASN A 18 11.94 7.19 -0.45
N PRO A 19 13.28 7.09 -0.54
CA PRO A 19 14.00 5.85 -0.26
C PRO A 19 13.79 5.36 1.17
N ALA A 20 13.61 6.28 2.12
CA ALA A 20 13.36 5.91 3.51
C ALA A 20 11.98 5.28 3.70
N ASP A 21 10.97 5.61 2.88
CA ASP A 21 9.66 4.97 2.92
C ASP A 21 9.65 3.62 2.18
N MET A 22 10.50 3.50 1.16
CA MET A 22 10.65 2.30 0.33
C MET A 22 11.70 1.31 0.85
N GLU A 23 12.29 1.57 2.02
CA GLU A 23 13.11 0.57 2.71
C GLU A 23 12.26 -0.67 3.03
N VAL A 24 12.81 -1.85 2.74
CA VAL A 24 12.06 -3.12 2.70
C VAL A 24 11.31 -3.39 4.01
N ASN A 25 11.97 -3.23 5.16
CA ASN A 25 11.33 -3.48 6.45
C ASN A 25 10.27 -2.43 6.77
N LYS A 26 10.55 -1.14 6.54
CA LYS A 26 9.59 -0.06 6.80
C LYS A 26 8.35 -0.19 5.93
N LEU A 27 8.53 -0.47 4.64
CA LEU A 27 7.45 -0.71 3.69
C LEU A 27 6.62 -1.93 4.10
N ARG A 28 7.28 -3.04 4.46
CA ARG A 28 6.62 -4.24 5.01
C ARG A 28 5.77 -3.92 6.24
N MET A 29 6.34 -3.20 7.21
CA MET A 29 5.63 -2.82 8.44
C MET A 29 4.47 -1.85 8.17
N ALA A 30 4.59 -0.97 7.17
CA ALA A 30 3.49 -0.11 6.75
C ALA A 30 2.31 -0.93 6.20
N VAL A 31 2.59 -1.93 5.35
CA VAL A 31 1.56 -2.85 4.83
C VAL A 31 0.96 -3.70 5.96
N MET A 32 1.80 -4.27 6.83
CA MET A 32 1.33 -5.08 7.96
C MET A 32 0.48 -4.27 8.94
N GLY A 33 0.89 -3.05 9.28
CA GLY A 33 0.11 -2.14 10.12
C GLY A 33 -1.26 -1.85 9.50
N ALA A 34 -1.30 -1.58 8.19
CA ALA A 34 -2.55 -1.35 7.48
C ALA A 34 -3.49 -2.55 7.54
N LEU A 35 -2.99 -3.75 7.22
CA LEU A 35 -3.75 -5.00 7.26
C LEU A 35 -4.26 -5.31 8.68
N ARG A 36 -3.37 -5.20 9.67
CA ARG A 36 -3.66 -5.56 11.05
C ARG A 36 -4.76 -4.69 11.66
N PHE A 37 -4.68 -3.38 11.43
CA PHE A 37 -5.59 -2.39 12.01
C PHE A 37 -6.75 -2.03 11.09
N GLY A 38 -6.78 -2.56 9.86
CA GLY A 38 -7.82 -2.24 8.88
C GLY A 38 -7.72 -0.81 8.36
N LYS A 39 -6.52 -0.21 8.41
CA LYS A 39 -6.28 1.15 7.94
C LYS A 39 -6.03 1.15 6.44
N PRO A 40 -6.30 2.26 5.74
CA PRO A 40 -5.85 2.41 4.36
C PRO A 40 -4.31 2.37 4.29
N PHE A 41 -3.79 1.57 3.37
CA PHE A 41 -2.41 1.69 2.91
C PHE A 41 -2.39 2.57 1.65
N VAL A 42 -1.67 3.68 1.72
CA VAL A 42 -1.56 4.67 0.65
C VAL A 42 -0.16 4.62 0.04
N LEU A 43 -0.08 4.30 -1.25
CA LEU A 43 1.14 4.42 -2.04
C LEU A 43 1.05 5.65 -2.92
N ASP A 44 1.90 6.64 -2.66
CA ASP A 44 1.98 7.88 -3.44
C ASP A 44 3.03 7.74 -4.53
N LEU A 45 2.58 7.69 -5.78
CA LEU A 45 3.42 7.61 -6.98
C LEU A 45 3.93 8.99 -7.43
N MET A 46 3.53 10.06 -6.72
CA MET A 46 3.81 11.43 -7.11
C MET A 46 3.27 11.70 -8.51
N ASP A 47 4.11 11.98 -9.50
CA ASP A 47 3.76 12.27 -10.89
C ASP A 47 4.23 11.18 -11.87
N LEU A 48 4.61 10.00 -11.36
CA LEU A 48 5.28 8.94 -12.13
C LEU A 48 4.56 7.60 -12.03
N ASP A 49 3.46 7.43 -12.77
CA ASP A 49 2.62 6.22 -12.67
C ASP A 49 3.34 4.92 -13.08
N HIS A 50 4.34 5.02 -13.96
CA HIS A 50 5.16 3.88 -14.37
C HIS A 50 5.98 3.27 -13.21
N LEU A 51 6.10 3.97 -12.08
CA LEU A 51 6.77 3.44 -10.88
C LEU A 51 6.04 2.27 -10.26
N LEU A 52 4.72 2.16 -10.45
CA LEU A 52 3.94 1.06 -9.86
C LEU A 52 4.42 -0.30 -10.39
N ASP A 53 4.49 -0.45 -11.72
CA ASP A 53 4.90 -1.70 -12.38
C ASP A 53 6.42 -1.90 -12.46
N SER A 54 7.22 -0.90 -12.07
CA SER A 54 8.68 -0.97 -12.11
C SER A 54 9.28 -1.02 -10.69
N SER A 55 9.73 0.12 -10.19
CA SER A 55 10.45 0.21 -8.93
C SER A 55 9.61 -0.26 -7.73
N CYS A 56 8.31 0.04 -7.71
CA CYS A 56 7.43 -0.47 -6.66
C CYS A 56 7.29 -1.99 -6.76
N ALA A 57 6.94 -2.53 -7.92
CA ALA A 57 6.82 -3.99 -8.11
C ALA A 57 8.06 -4.76 -7.62
N VAL A 58 9.27 -4.26 -7.93
CA VAL A 58 10.53 -4.82 -7.44
C VAL A 58 10.63 -4.73 -5.90
N ARG A 59 10.43 -3.55 -5.32
CA ARG A 59 10.54 -3.34 -3.86
C ARG A 59 9.53 -4.14 -3.04
N PHE A 60 8.30 -4.24 -3.52
CA PHE A 60 7.29 -5.10 -2.88
C PHE A 60 7.65 -6.58 -3.05
N GLY A 61 8.22 -6.97 -4.20
CA GLY A 61 8.72 -8.32 -4.45
C GLY A 61 9.85 -8.76 -3.51
N GLU A 62 10.73 -7.82 -3.09
CA GLU A 62 11.79 -8.07 -2.10
C GLU A 62 11.22 -8.40 -0.70
N ILE A 63 10.01 -7.94 -0.38
CA ILE A 63 9.32 -8.31 0.87
C ILE A 63 8.76 -9.72 0.76
N CYS A 64 8.01 -9.97 -0.32
CA CYS A 64 7.40 -11.25 -0.63
C CYS A 64 7.06 -11.28 -2.13
N PRO A 65 7.30 -12.40 -2.85
CA PRO A 65 6.95 -12.51 -4.26
C PRO A 65 5.49 -12.13 -4.53
N ASN A 66 5.28 -11.32 -5.58
CA ASN A 66 3.99 -10.82 -6.05
C ASN A 66 3.19 -9.96 -5.05
N LEU A 67 3.82 -9.41 -4.00
CA LEU A 67 3.10 -8.66 -2.97
C LEU A 67 2.29 -7.48 -3.52
N LEU A 68 2.85 -6.70 -4.46
CA LEU A 68 2.11 -5.58 -5.05
C LEU A 68 0.85 -6.06 -5.78
N GLN A 69 0.96 -7.12 -6.59
CA GLN A 69 -0.18 -7.71 -7.28
C GLN A 69 -1.23 -8.21 -6.28
N MET A 70 -0.81 -8.85 -5.18
CA MET A 70 -1.72 -9.32 -4.13
C MET A 70 -2.46 -8.19 -3.41
N LEU A 71 -1.88 -6.98 -3.35
CA LEU A 71 -2.54 -5.79 -2.82
C LEU A 71 -3.57 -5.23 -3.82
N ILE A 72 -3.23 -5.20 -5.11
CA ILE A 72 -4.09 -4.73 -6.20
C ILE A 72 -5.34 -5.62 -6.33
N ASP A 73 -5.16 -6.93 -6.45
CA ASP A 73 -6.26 -7.89 -6.63
C ASP A 73 -6.91 -8.34 -5.31
N LYS A 74 -6.43 -7.82 -4.18
CA LYS A 74 -6.87 -8.13 -2.81
C LYS A 74 -6.70 -9.60 -2.40
N SER A 75 -5.94 -10.40 -3.15
CA SER A 75 -5.65 -11.80 -2.77
C SER A 75 -4.81 -11.90 -1.50
N ILE A 76 -4.13 -10.82 -1.08
CA ILE A 76 -3.46 -10.73 0.23
C ILE A 76 -4.41 -11.00 1.43
N LEU A 77 -5.72 -10.74 1.25
CA LEU A 77 -6.75 -10.94 2.27
C LEU A 77 -7.27 -12.38 2.32
N LYS A 78 -6.96 -13.20 1.30
CA LYS A 78 -7.43 -14.59 1.15
C LYS A 78 -6.40 -15.57 1.67
N ASP A 79 -6.87 -16.75 2.08
CA ASP A 79 -6.04 -17.93 2.41
C ASP A 79 -4.89 -17.63 3.38
N ALA A 80 -5.07 -16.62 4.22
CA ALA A 80 -4.06 -16.07 5.10
C ALA A 80 -2.72 -15.68 4.43
N ASN A 81 -2.77 -15.22 3.18
CA ASN A 81 -1.60 -14.72 2.44
C ASN A 81 -0.85 -13.60 3.19
N TRP A 82 -1.55 -12.79 4.00
CA TRP A 82 -0.93 -11.80 4.88
C TRP A 82 0.14 -12.37 5.82
N ARG A 83 0.06 -13.67 6.19
CA ARG A 83 1.04 -14.33 7.07
C ARG A 83 2.44 -14.35 6.46
N ARG A 84 2.54 -14.28 5.13
CA ARG A 84 3.81 -14.22 4.39
C ARG A 84 4.63 -12.96 4.72
N LEU A 85 4.01 -11.95 5.34
CA LEU A 85 4.68 -10.71 5.75
C LEU A 85 5.27 -10.78 7.15
N VAL A 86 4.81 -11.72 7.98
CA VAL A 86 5.26 -11.87 9.38
C VAL A 86 6.65 -12.49 9.40
N ARG A 87 7.57 -11.87 10.13
CA ARG A 87 8.96 -12.32 10.28
C ARG A 87 9.26 -12.75 11.72
N PRO A 88 10.24 -13.66 11.93
CA PRO A 88 10.76 -13.94 13.26
C PRO A 88 11.24 -12.65 13.94
N GLY A 89 10.78 -12.40 15.16
CA GLY A 89 11.12 -11.21 15.95
C GLY A 89 10.15 -10.04 15.80
N ASP A 90 9.15 -10.11 14.92
CA ASP A 90 8.03 -9.17 14.95
C ASP A 90 7.28 -9.27 16.28
N SER A 91 6.69 -8.15 16.72
CA SER A 91 5.95 -8.10 17.97
C SER A 91 4.77 -9.08 17.97
N ALA A 92 4.42 -9.60 19.15
CA ALA A 92 3.32 -10.55 19.33
C ALA A 92 1.94 -10.01 18.87
N GLU A 93 1.82 -8.72 18.59
CA GLU A 93 0.60 -8.10 18.07
C GLU A 93 0.27 -8.49 16.62
N TYR A 94 1.27 -8.96 15.87
CA TYR A 94 1.14 -9.49 14.51
C TYR A 94 0.96 -11.02 14.46
N GLY A 95 0.80 -11.68 15.62
CA GLY A 95 0.59 -13.12 15.73
C GLY A 95 -0.83 -13.60 15.36
N GLU A 96 -0.99 -14.92 15.26
CA GLU A 96 -2.21 -15.59 14.76
C GLU A 96 -3.45 -15.46 15.66
N ASN A 97 -3.26 -15.27 16.98
CA ASN A 97 -4.35 -15.24 17.97
C ASN A 97 -4.98 -13.85 18.16
N ARG A 98 -4.81 -12.93 17.20
CA ARG A 98 -5.33 -11.56 17.29
C ARG A 98 -6.39 -11.31 16.22
N ALA A 99 -7.36 -10.45 16.53
CA ALA A 99 -8.38 -10.04 15.58
C ALA A 99 -7.79 -9.06 14.54
N TRP A 100 -7.39 -9.56 13.38
CA TRP A 100 -7.05 -8.75 12.22
C TRP A 100 -8.33 -8.15 11.62
N ARG A 101 -8.28 -6.86 11.25
CA ARG A 101 -9.41 -6.13 10.66
C ARG A 101 -9.34 -6.10 9.13
N LEU A 102 -9.08 -7.26 8.52
CA LEU A 102 -8.78 -7.40 7.10
C LEU A 102 -9.92 -6.87 6.20
N GLU A 103 -11.16 -6.99 6.66
CA GLU A 103 -12.38 -6.50 5.99
C GLU A 103 -12.39 -4.98 5.79
N HIS A 104 -11.70 -4.25 6.67
CA HIS A 104 -11.61 -2.79 6.62
C HIS A 104 -10.41 -2.29 5.82
N PHE A 105 -9.44 -3.16 5.53
CA PHE A 105 -8.26 -2.79 4.75
C PHE A 105 -8.63 -2.22 3.37
N ARG A 106 -7.93 -1.16 2.98
CA ARG A 106 -8.02 -0.56 1.64
C ARG A 106 -6.61 -0.29 1.12
N PHE A 107 -6.35 -0.67 -0.12
CA PHE A 107 -5.15 -0.23 -0.83
C PHE A 107 -5.52 0.95 -1.72
N MET A 108 -4.79 2.05 -1.59
CA MET A 108 -5.00 3.27 -2.35
C MET A 108 -3.69 3.67 -3.03
N VAL A 109 -3.79 4.01 -4.31
CA VAL A 109 -2.70 4.60 -5.07
C VAL A 109 -3.06 6.06 -5.33
N VAL A 110 -2.11 6.96 -5.07
CA VAL A 110 -2.29 8.39 -5.32
C VAL A 110 -1.28 8.83 -6.36
N THR A 111 -1.75 9.60 -7.33
CA THR A 111 -0.92 10.25 -8.34
C THR A 111 -1.40 11.68 -8.58
N LYS A 112 -0.46 12.54 -8.95
CA LYS A 112 -0.68 13.92 -9.42
C LYS A 112 -0.77 13.99 -10.94
N ASN A 113 -0.52 12.89 -11.64
CA ASN A 113 -0.72 12.85 -13.08
C ASN A 113 -2.22 13.03 -13.38
N SER A 114 -2.56 14.10 -14.10
CA SER A 114 -3.93 14.41 -14.51
C SER A 114 -4.47 13.45 -15.57
N LEU A 115 -3.60 12.66 -16.19
CA LEU A 115 -3.93 11.65 -17.19
C LEU A 115 -3.22 10.33 -16.82
N PRO A 116 -3.71 9.60 -15.79
CA PRO A 116 -3.13 8.33 -15.40
C PRO A 116 -3.14 7.31 -16.53
N ASP A 117 -2.19 6.38 -16.52
CA ASP A 117 -2.15 5.28 -17.48
C ASP A 117 -3.50 4.52 -17.48
N PRO A 118 -4.18 4.38 -18.64
CA PRO A 118 -5.51 3.77 -18.74
C PRO A 118 -5.62 2.39 -18.08
N LYS A 119 -4.55 1.59 -18.08
CA LYS A 119 -4.57 0.27 -17.44
C LYS A 119 -4.87 0.35 -15.95
N TYR A 120 -4.47 1.43 -15.28
CA TYR A 120 -4.76 1.63 -13.86
C TYR A 120 -6.18 2.12 -13.62
N LEU A 121 -6.82 2.76 -14.60
CA LEU A 121 -8.24 3.13 -14.54
C LEU A 121 -9.15 1.88 -14.63
N ASP A 122 -8.68 0.82 -15.28
CA ASP A 122 -9.39 -0.47 -15.33
C ASP A 122 -9.15 -1.32 -14.06
N GLN A 123 -7.99 -1.18 -13.42
CA GLN A 123 -7.61 -1.96 -12.23
C GLN A 123 -8.09 -1.35 -10.91
N PHE A 124 -8.12 -0.02 -10.83
CA PHE A 124 -8.52 0.72 -9.64
C PHE A 124 -9.83 1.46 -9.87
N LEU A 125 -10.52 1.80 -8.78
CA LEU A 125 -11.64 2.74 -8.84
C LEU A 125 -11.07 4.17 -8.84
N PRO A 126 -11.12 4.93 -9.95
CA PRO A 126 -10.53 6.27 -10.00
C PRO A 126 -11.36 7.27 -9.19
N VAL A 127 -10.69 8.14 -8.46
CA VAL A 127 -11.28 9.27 -7.74
C VAL A 127 -10.50 10.53 -8.07
N TRP A 128 -11.16 11.49 -8.71
CA TRP A 128 -10.55 12.77 -9.07
C TRP A 128 -10.72 13.77 -7.93
N VAL A 129 -9.59 14.26 -7.40
CA VAL A 129 -9.58 15.29 -6.36
C VAL A 129 -9.38 16.65 -7.02
N VAL A 130 -10.45 17.43 -7.13
CA VAL A 130 -10.39 18.82 -7.60
C VAL A 130 -10.26 19.71 -6.36
N SER A 131 -9.12 20.41 -6.23
CA SER A 131 -8.99 21.45 -5.21
C SER A 131 -9.55 22.76 -5.76
N PRO A 132 -10.41 23.48 -5.03
CA PRO A 132 -10.73 24.86 -5.39
C PRO A 132 -9.45 25.69 -5.42
N SER A 133 -9.38 26.60 -6.40
CA SER A 133 -8.30 27.58 -6.57
C SER A 133 -8.35 28.64 -5.49
#